data_AF-A0A3D9EIY2-F1
#
_entry.id   AF-A0A3D9EIY2-F1
#
_cell.length_a   1.000
_cell.length_b   1.000
_cell.length_c   1.000
_cell.angle_alpha   90.00
_cell.angle_beta   90.00
_cell.angle_gamma   90.00
#
_symmetry.space_group_name_H-M   'P 1'
#
loop_
_entity.id
_entity.type
_entity.pdbx_description
1 polymer ?
#
loop_
_entity_poly.entity_id
_entity_poly.type
_entity_poly.pdbx_seq_one_letter_code
_entity_poly.pdbx_strand_id
1 'polypeptide(L)'
;MELFETLTTALAAYRYVIWPLISLLVLVVVIIRWWEEVKYFFLNLGVSFPVVGFIAKASKRDLMQDREEGGTAWYKAERELCAKYHRYYERVNKDAAFYDKCANYLNKVEERGRKPTGLPLWIGSIFLVILEAFIFALVLAPFIANNISANQAEFSAIVISLLIGTILVPATHLMGAEIHRNGLISKAREWHRQARRNNNAKDLQADANVDLDRTGLDDKEPKYLHIINRVKHNATVSPTWWTTIIATALILTLAIGAYFIRASTINELETQQVNGSPYASGSGSALTPDASPFQLPSEATADGQAADQRAASEVAGDRIFAYKLTFFILSVIFIGVQIIGILIGVFRSFAGTQSREAAGYISGFSSASEFAAYQQSQRDRVARDAEAKLSSLQERIEHRHSLGGSADRGPRRSFALYANEKERQNSENQQQKKARAAANELEEMRKALDTAREKQALQRELAALNNAAAITEVSAPERSSSATVEAPAPAPAPAPAPAPAPAPAPVSVPAPVSAPEPTAALDQNALIANLGDLTVYSPEELTAIGEELGIDNAALLSKQKVQVAIKRAKKEGA
;
A
#
# COMPACT_ATOMS: atom_id res chain seq x y z
N MET A 1 -32.48 -26.28 4.55
CA MET A 1 -33.47 -25.57 5.40
C MET A 1 -33.39 -26.03 6.85
N GLU A 2 -33.12 -27.31 7.13
CA GLU A 2 -32.91 -27.81 8.50
C GLU A 2 -31.67 -27.23 9.21
N LEU A 3 -30.66 -26.76 8.47
CA LEU A 3 -29.49 -26.10 9.07
C LEU A 3 -29.81 -24.69 9.59
N PHE A 4 -30.63 -23.93 8.86
CA PHE A 4 -31.16 -22.68 9.38
C PHE A 4 -32.08 -22.94 10.57
N GLU A 5 -32.91 -23.98 10.56
CA GLU A 5 -33.72 -24.33 11.74
C GLU A 5 -32.89 -24.82 12.92
N THR A 6 -31.87 -25.65 12.73
CA THR A 6 -30.99 -26.15 13.81
C THR A 6 -30.06 -25.07 14.35
N LEU A 7 -29.52 -24.22 13.48
CA LEU A 7 -28.72 -23.06 13.89
C LEU A 7 -29.61 -22.01 14.59
N THR A 8 -30.83 -21.76 14.09
CA THR A 8 -31.76 -20.81 14.74
C THR A 8 -32.31 -21.37 16.05
N THR A 9 -32.59 -22.67 16.15
CA THR A 9 -32.98 -23.32 17.42
C THR A 9 -31.82 -23.36 18.41
N ALA A 10 -30.58 -23.63 17.99
CA ALA A 10 -29.41 -23.53 18.86
C ALA A 10 -29.13 -22.07 19.27
N LEU A 11 -29.20 -21.10 18.36
CA LEU A 11 -29.08 -19.68 18.68
C LEU A 11 -30.20 -19.22 19.62
N ALA A 12 -31.43 -19.72 19.44
CA ALA A 12 -32.56 -19.41 20.30
C ALA A 12 -32.40 -20.03 21.68
N ALA A 13 -31.96 -21.30 21.76
CA ALA A 13 -31.72 -22.03 23.01
C ALA A 13 -30.62 -21.38 23.85
N TYR A 14 -29.52 -20.96 23.22
CA TYR A 14 -28.37 -20.35 23.89
C TYR A 14 -28.31 -18.83 23.74
N ARG A 15 -29.41 -18.16 23.38
CA ARG A 15 -29.44 -16.71 23.09
C ARG A 15 -28.87 -15.87 24.22
N TYR A 16 -29.13 -16.26 25.46
CA TYR A 16 -28.69 -15.56 26.67
C TYR A 16 -27.20 -15.72 26.97
N VAL A 17 -26.50 -16.63 26.27
CA VAL A 17 -25.05 -16.82 26.39
C VAL A 17 -24.36 -16.26 25.13
N ILE A 18 -24.90 -16.55 23.95
CA ILE A 18 -24.31 -16.16 22.67
C ILE A 18 -24.32 -14.64 22.50
N TRP A 19 -25.45 -13.96 22.73
CA TRP A 19 -25.53 -12.50 22.56
C TRP A 19 -24.60 -11.71 23.50
N PRO A 20 -24.52 -11.98 24.81
CA PRO A 20 -23.56 -11.28 25.66
C PRO A 20 -22.12 -11.64 25.29
N LEU A 21 -21.83 -12.85 24.82
CA LEU A 21 -20.48 -13.22 24.37
C LEU A 21 -20.07 -12.48 23.09
N ILE A 22 -20.98 -12.36 22.11
CA ILE A 22 -20.77 -11.54 20.92
C ILE A 22 -20.63 -10.06 21.31
N SER A 23 -21.49 -9.56 22.20
CA SER A 23 -21.43 -8.18 22.70
C SER A 23 -20.11 -7.90 23.42
N LEU A 24 -19.64 -8.82 24.26
CA LEU A 24 -18.33 -8.76 24.91
C LEU A 24 -17.21 -8.75 23.86
N LEU A 25 -17.26 -9.61 22.85
CA LEU A 25 -16.26 -9.67 21.79
C LEU A 25 -16.22 -8.36 20.99
N VAL A 26 -17.38 -7.82 20.61
CA VAL A 26 -17.49 -6.52 19.95
C VAL A 26 -16.95 -5.41 20.85
N LEU A 27 -17.32 -5.40 22.14
CA LEU A 27 -16.83 -4.43 23.11
C LEU A 27 -15.30 -4.49 23.23
N VAL A 28 -14.73 -5.70 23.33
CA VAL A 28 -13.28 -5.91 23.37
C VAL A 28 -12.61 -5.41 22.09
N VAL A 29 -13.18 -5.69 20.91
CA VAL A 29 -12.67 -5.18 19.63
C VAL A 29 -12.73 -3.65 19.58
N VAL A 30 -13.82 -3.03 20.06
CA VAL A 30 -13.97 -1.58 20.14
C VAL A 30 -12.93 -0.99 21.11
N ILE A 31 -12.74 -1.58 22.28
CA ILE A 31 -11.73 -1.16 23.26
C ILE A 31 -10.32 -1.26 22.67
N ILE A 32 -9.98 -2.36 21.98
CA ILE A 32 -8.68 -2.52 21.31
C ILE A 32 -8.52 -1.46 20.21
N ARG A 33 -9.59 -1.17 19.45
CA ARG A 33 -9.59 -0.20 18.35
C ARG A 33 -9.43 1.24 18.82
N TRP A 34 -9.92 1.58 20.01
CA TRP A 34 -9.85 2.91 20.64
C TRP A 34 -9.03 2.94 21.92
N TRP A 35 -8.07 2.02 22.04
CA TRP A 35 -7.30 1.80 23.26
C TRP A 35 -6.61 3.07 23.78
N GLU A 36 -6.20 3.97 22.89
CA GLU A 36 -5.55 5.22 23.28
C GLU A 36 -6.51 6.23 23.92
N GLU A 37 -7.74 6.36 23.42
CA GLU A 37 -8.77 7.18 24.05
C GLU A 37 -9.18 6.58 25.40
N VAL A 38 -9.24 5.25 25.49
CA VAL A 38 -9.51 4.53 26.74
C VAL A 38 -8.39 4.79 27.76
N LYS A 39 -7.12 4.69 27.37
CA LYS A 39 -5.98 5.02 28.25
C LYS A 39 -6.03 6.47 28.72
N TYR A 40 -6.35 7.40 27.82
CA TYR A 40 -6.47 8.82 28.14
C TYR A 40 -7.63 9.08 29.12
N PHE A 41 -8.76 8.42 28.91
CA PHE A 41 -9.90 8.44 29.84
C PHE A 41 -9.51 7.93 31.23
N PHE A 42 -8.86 6.77 31.31
CA PHE A 42 -8.39 6.22 32.59
C PHE A 42 -7.30 7.06 33.25
N LEU A 43 -6.44 7.75 32.47
CA LEU A 43 -5.52 8.76 33.00
C LEU A 43 -6.29 9.90 33.68
N ASN A 44 -7.25 10.50 32.96
CA ASN A 44 -8.07 11.58 33.49
C ASN A 44 -8.86 11.15 34.73
N LEU A 45 -9.41 9.93 34.73
CA LEU A 45 -10.12 9.35 35.87
C LEU A 45 -9.17 9.14 37.07
N GLY A 46 -8.01 8.51 36.84
CA GLY A 46 -7.02 8.24 37.89
C GLY A 46 -6.36 9.50 38.46
N VAL A 47 -6.24 10.57 37.67
CA VAL A 47 -5.73 11.86 38.15
C VAL A 47 -6.79 12.61 38.97
N SER A 48 -8.04 12.58 38.52
CA SER A 48 -9.14 13.35 39.12
C SER A 48 -9.85 12.68 40.29
N PHE A 49 -9.62 11.39 40.54
CA PHE A 49 -10.33 10.65 41.58
C PHE A 49 -10.16 11.31 42.97
N PRO A 50 -11.25 11.61 43.69
CA PRO A 50 -11.20 12.52 44.85
C PRO A 50 -10.40 11.98 46.04
N VAL A 51 -10.38 10.66 46.26
CA VAL A 51 -9.78 10.04 47.45
C VAL A 51 -8.40 9.44 47.16
N VAL A 52 -8.30 8.59 46.12
CA VAL A 52 -7.08 7.86 45.76
C VAL A 52 -6.35 8.44 44.54
N GLY A 53 -6.89 9.49 43.92
CA GLY A 53 -6.35 10.04 42.68
C GLY A 53 -5.01 10.74 42.86
N PHE A 54 -4.31 10.93 41.74
CA PHE A 54 -2.99 11.55 41.75
C PHE A 54 -2.99 12.91 42.45
N ILE A 55 -3.95 13.79 42.14
CA ILE A 55 -4.03 15.13 42.74
C ILE A 55 -4.23 15.03 44.25
N ALA A 56 -5.13 14.17 44.73
CA ALA A 56 -5.44 14.00 46.16
C ALA A 56 -4.25 13.47 46.97
N LYS A 57 -3.42 12.62 46.36
CA LYS A 57 -2.19 12.09 46.98
C LYS A 57 -1.02 13.06 46.86
N ALA A 58 -0.85 13.69 45.70
CA ALA A 58 0.26 14.58 45.39
C ALA A 58 0.18 15.90 46.17
N SER A 59 -1.03 16.44 46.38
CA SER A 59 -1.22 17.62 47.23
C SER A 59 -0.87 17.36 48.71
N LYS A 60 -0.77 16.09 49.12
CA LYS A 60 -0.45 15.69 50.49
C LYS A 60 1.04 15.46 50.77
N ARG A 61 1.87 15.27 49.74
CA ARG A 61 3.29 14.94 49.87
C ARG A 61 4.14 16.17 50.21
N ASP A 62 5.29 15.95 50.84
CA ASP A 62 6.28 17.00 51.06
C ASP A 62 6.80 17.54 49.73
N LEU A 63 6.74 18.86 49.60
CA LEU A 63 7.04 19.57 48.38
C LEU A 63 8.55 19.76 48.24
N MET A 64 9.21 18.74 47.69
CA MET A 64 10.56 18.91 47.18
C MET A 64 10.51 19.69 45.87
N GLN A 65 11.08 20.89 45.91
CA GLN A 65 11.38 21.69 44.72
C GLN A 65 12.54 21.02 43.98
N ASP A 66 12.40 20.82 42.67
CA ASP A 66 13.54 20.38 41.86
C ASP A 66 14.55 21.53 41.72
N ARG A 67 15.83 21.17 41.55
CA ARG A 67 16.92 22.14 41.31
C ARG A 67 16.55 23.05 40.14
N GLU A 68 16.78 24.36 40.29
CA GLU A 68 16.56 25.37 39.24
C GLU A 68 17.41 25.04 38.00
N GLU A 69 16.78 24.40 37.03
CA GLU A 69 17.32 24.20 35.69
C GLU A 69 16.47 25.08 34.77
N GLY A 70 17.01 26.25 34.38
CA GLY A 70 16.32 27.19 33.48
C GLY A 70 15.46 28.29 34.14
N GLY A 71 15.72 28.65 35.41
CA GLY A 71 15.13 29.83 36.06
C GLY A 71 13.67 29.70 36.52
N THR A 72 13.03 28.53 36.33
CA THR A 72 11.72 28.22 36.93
C THR A 72 11.82 26.99 37.82
N ALA A 73 11.49 27.17 39.09
CA ALA A 73 11.55 26.10 40.06
C ALA A 73 10.20 25.36 40.13
N TRP A 74 10.23 24.06 39.81
CA TRP A 74 9.06 23.19 39.72
C TRP A 74 8.93 22.30 40.96
N TYR A 75 7.71 22.02 41.43
CA TYR A 75 7.52 20.90 42.34
C TYR A 75 7.61 19.58 41.59
N LYS A 76 8.22 18.57 42.21
CA LYS A 76 8.25 17.21 41.63
C LYS A 76 6.86 16.69 41.26
N ALA A 77 5.85 16.99 42.07
CA ALA A 77 4.45 16.61 41.82
C ALA A 77 3.85 17.28 40.58
N GLU A 78 4.08 18.59 40.39
CA GLU A 78 3.63 19.33 39.21
C GLU A 78 4.33 18.80 37.95
N ARG A 79 5.65 18.57 38.04
CA ARG A 79 6.47 18.05 36.95
C ARG A 79 6.05 16.64 36.56
N GLU A 80 5.74 15.77 37.52
CA GLU A 80 5.23 14.42 37.24
C GLU A 80 3.85 14.45 36.59
N LEU A 81 2.95 15.33 37.05
CA LEU A 81 1.64 15.52 36.43
C LEU A 81 1.78 15.99 34.98
N CYS A 82 2.58 17.03 34.73
CA CYS A 82 2.82 17.54 33.39
C CYS A 82 3.48 16.48 32.50
N ALA A 83 4.42 15.70 33.03
CA ALA A 83 5.05 14.60 32.28
C ALA A 83 4.03 13.54 31.81
N LYS A 84 3.01 13.21 32.62
CA LYS A 84 1.95 12.25 32.23
C LYS A 84 1.13 12.77 31.04
N TYR A 85 0.73 14.04 31.07
CA TYR A 85 -0.05 14.66 29.98
C TYR A 85 0.81 14.95 28.74
N HIS A 86 2.08 15.30 28.92
CA HIS A 86 2.99 15.59 27.81
C HIS A 86 3.19 14.40 26.87
N ARG A 87 3.17 13.16 27.37
CA ARG A 87 3.21 11.95 26.51
C ARG A 87 2.05 11.89 25.51
N TYR A 88 0.87 12.35 25.90
CA TYR A 88 -0.29 12.42 25.01
C TYR A 88 -0.22 13.65 24.11
N TYR A 89 0.28 14.77 24.64
CA TYR A 89 0.51 16.00 23.88
C TYR A 89 1.48 15.77 22.71
N GLU A 90 2.65 15.19 22.96
CA GLU A 90 3.70 14.92 21.97
C GLU A 90 3.21 14.02 20.83
N ARG A 91 2.40 12.99 21.15
CA ARG A 91 1.83 12.09 20.13
C ARG A 91 0.93 12.82 19.13
N VAL A 92 0.20 13.82 19.62
CA VAL A 92 -0.77 14.59 18.83
C VAL A 92 -0.09 15.82 18.20
N ASN A 93 1.14 16.15 18.62
CA ASN A 93 1.93 17.26 18.12
C ASN A 93 2.53 17.00 16.74
N LYS A 94 1.64 16.84 15.76
CA LYS A 94 1.94 16.70 14.34
C LYS A 94 1.48 17.96 13.63
N ASP A 95 2.31 18.48 12.74
CA ASP A 95 2.11 19.74 12.04
C ASP A 95 1.77 19.53 10.56
N ALA A 96 1.54 20.62 9.83
CA ALA A 96 1.31 20.59 8.39
C ALA A 96 2.50 19.97 7.63
N ALA A 97 3.73 20.22 8.09
CA ALA A 97 4.92 19.66 7.47
C ALA A 97 4.96 18.13 7.57
N PHE A 98 4.44 17.54 8.65
CA PHE A 98 4.28 16.09 8.77
C PHE A 98 3.30 15.52 7.74
N TYR A 99 2.19 16.22 7.45
CA TYR A 99 1.26 15.84 6.38
C TYR A 99 1.96 15.87 5.02
N ASP A 100 2.65 16.97 4.71
CA ASP A 100 3.35 17.13 3.45
C ASP A 100 4.45 16.09 3.28
N LYS A 101 5.13 15.70 4.36
CA LYS A 101 6.12 14.62 4.38
C LYS A 101 5.49 13.27 4.00
N CYS A 102 4.36 12.91 4.62
CA CYS A 102 3.64 11.68 4.28
C CYS A 102 3.12 11.71 2.84
N ALA A 103 2.60 12.85 2.40
CA ALA A 103 2.08 13.04 1.06
C ALA A 103 3.18 12.99 -0.01
N ASN A 104 4.36 13.56 0.28
CA ASN A 104 5.56 13.48 -0.55
C ASN A 104 6.06 12.05 -0.66
N TYR A 105 6.18 11.33 0.48
CA TYR A 105 6.58 9.93 0.50
C TYR A 105 5.67 9.08 -0.40
N LEU A 106 4.35 9.20 -0.25
CA LEU A 106 3.39 8.45 -1.07
C LEU A 106 3.44 8.84 -2.54
N ASN A 107 3.65 10.12 -2.85
CA ASN A 107 3.79 10.59 -4.23
C ASN A 107 5.03 10.00 -4.91
N LYS A 108 6.14 9.90 -4.17
CA LYS A 108 7.40 9.31 -4.66
C LYS A 108 7.31 7.81 -4.99
N VAL A 109 6.44 7.07 -4.29
CA VAL A 109 6.14 5.66 -4.60
C VAL A 109 4.98 5.50 -5.59
N GLU A 110 4.36 6.60 -6.01
CA GLU A 110 3.14 6.62 -6.83
C GLU A 110 1.93 5.91 -6.18
N GLU A 111 1.86 5.92 -4.84
CA GLU A 111 0.78 5.32 -4.07
C GLU A 111 -0.17 6.37 -3.44
N ARG A 112 -0.07 7.63 -3.88
CA ARG A 112 -0.95 8.71 -3.41
C ARG A 112 -2.41 8.42 -3.81
N GLY A 113 -3.32 8.56 -2.85
CA GLY A 113 -4.76 8.30 -3.05
C GLY A 113 -5.18 6.84 -2.88
N ARG A 114 -4.22 5.92 -2.76
CA ARG A 114 -4.48 4.51 -2.47
C ARG A 114 -4.89 4.32 -1.02
N LYS A 115 -5.83 3.40 -0.76
CA LYS A 115 -6.35 3.11 0.57
C LYS A 115 -6.14 1.63 0.90
N PRO A 116 -5.78 1.28 2.15
CA PRO A 116 -5.66 -0.10 2.54
C PRO A 116 -7.00 -0.83 2.37
N THR A 117 -6.93 -2.14 2.23
CA THR A 117 -8.12 -3.01 2.20
C THR A 117 -8.85 -2.89 3.53
N GLY A 118 -10.04 -2.26 3.51
CA GLY A 118 -10.85 -2.05 4.70
C GLY A 118 -11.50 -3.34 5.17
N LEU A 119 -11.88 -3.39 6.45
CA LEU A 119 -12.54 -4.54 7.06
C LEU A 119 -13.82 -4.98 6.31
N PRO A 120 -14.71 -4.08 5.83
CA PRO A 120 -15.91 -4.49 5.09
C PRO A 120 -15.58 -5.23 3.80
N LEU A 121 -14.50 -4.84 3.13
CA LEU A 121 -14.11 -5.41 1.85
C LEU A 121 -13.41 -6.76 2.03
N TRP A 122 -12.66 -6.94 3.13
CA TRP A 122 -12.19 -8.26 3.56
C TRP A 122 -13.35 -9.21 3.85
N ILE A 123 -14.32 -8.79 4.67
CA ILE A 123 -15.50 -9.61 4.98
C ILE A 123 -16.29 -9.92 3.71
N GLY A 124 -16.55 -8.92 2.87
CA GLY A 124 -17.26 -9.10 1.60
C GLY A 124 -16.56 -10.08 0.67
N SER A 125 -15.23 -10.01 0.55
CA SER A 125 -14.46 -10.95 -0.27
C SER A 125 -14.47 -12.37 0.31
N ILE A 126 -14.37 -12.52 1.63
CA ILE A 126 -14.46 -13.83 2.28
C ILE A 126 -15.86 -14.42 2.07
N PHE A 127 -16.89 -13.62 2.28
CA PHE A 127 -18.28 -14.04 2.07
C PHE A 127 -18.53 -14.47 0.62
N LEU A 128 -18.04 -13.70 -0.36
CA LEU A 128 -18.17 -14.01 -1.78
C LEU A 128 -17.54 -15.37 -2.13
N VAL A 129 -16.33 -15.65 -1.64
CA VAL A 129 -15.64 -16.94 -1.89
C VAL A 129 -16.29 -18.09 -1.13
N ILE A 130 -16.75 -17.89 0.12
CA ILE A 130 -17.46 -18.92 0.88
C ILE A 130 -18.77 -19.28 0.18
N LEU A 131 -19.53 -18.30 -0.30
CA LEU A 131 -20.77 -18.52 -1.04
C LEU A 131 -20.50 -19.37 -2.29
N GLU A 132 -19.45 -19.03 -3.02
CA GLU A 132 -19.05 -19.72 -4.24
C GLU A 132 -18.59 -21.17 -3.97
N ALA A 133 -17.73 -21.37 -2.98
CA ALA A 133 -17.30 -22.69 -2.54
C ALA A 133 -18.43 -23.54 -1.92
N PHE A 134 -19.41 -22.90 -1.29
CA PHE A 134 -20.60 -23.58 -0.77
C PHE A 134 -21.51 -24.07 -1.90
N ILE A 135 -21.76 -23.24 -2.92
CA ILE A 135 -22.51 -23.66 -4.12
C ILE A 135 -21.77 -24.82 -4.81
N PHE A 136 -20.44 -24.75 -4.90
CA PHE A 136 -19.62 -25.84 -5.41
C PHE A 136 -19.84 -27.14 -4.64
N ALA A 137 -19.83 -27.07 -3.30
CA ALA A 137 -19.97 -28.23 -2.46
C ALA A 137 -21.41 -28.79 -2.41
N LEU A 138 -22.44 -27.96 -2.59
CA LEU A 138 -23.83 -28.45 -2.74
C LEU A 138 -24.03 -29.24 -4.03
N VAL A 139 -23.40 -28.82 -5.14
CA VAL A 139 -23.40 -29.60 -6.39
C VAL A 139 -22.72 -30.96 -6.20
N LEU A 140 -21.82 -31.07 -5.21
CA LEU A 140 -21.12 -32.31 -4.89
C LEU A 140 -21.86 -33.23 -3.89
N ALA A 141 -22.80 -32.68 -3.13
CA ALA A 141 -23.48 -33.41 -2.05
C ALA A 141 -24.12 -34.75 -2.50
N PRO A 142 -24.76 -34.87 -3.67
CA PRO A 142 -25.33 -36.15 -4.12
C PRO A 142 -24.31 -37.30 -4.28
N PHE A 143 -23.03 -36.99 -4.50
CA PHE A 143 -21.97 -38.00 -4.72
C PHE A 143 -21.27 -38.41 -3.42
N ILE A 144 -21.17 -37.49 -2.47
CA ILE A 144 -20.71 -37.81 -1.10
C ILE A 144 -21.75 -38.71 -0.41
N ALA A 145 -23.03 -38.56 -0.76
CA ALA A 145 -24.15 -39.23 -0.13
C ALA A 145 -24.23 -40.76 -0.34
N ASN A 146 -23.40 -41.36 -1.21
CA ASN A 146 -23.37 -42.82 -1.37
C ASN A 146 -22.97 -43.56 -0.08
N ASN A 147 -22.29 -42.89 0.87
CA ASN A 147 -21.89 -43.46 2.17
C ASN A 147 -22.23 -42.57 3.39
N ILE A 148 -22.88 -41.42 3.20
CA ILE A 148 -23.06 -40.37 4.22
C ILE A 148 -24.49 -39.81 4.11
N SER A 149 -25.15 -39.46 5.22
CA SER A 149 -26.51 -38.91 5.16
C SER A 149 -26.55 -37.52 4.52
N ALA A 150 -27.70 -37.11 3.95
CA ALA A 150 -27.85 -35.80 3.30
C ALA A 150 -27.47 -34.63 4.23
N ASN A 151 -27.87 -34.70 5.51
CA ASN A 151 -27.52 -33.68 6.51
C ASN A 151 -26.02 -33.64 6.81
N GLN A 152 -25.33 -34.80 6.80
CA GLN A 152 -23.88 -34.85 6.96
C GLN A 152 -23.13 -34.30 5.72
N ALA A 153 -23.66 -34.53 4.51
CA ALA A 153 -23.10 -33.95 3.29
C ALA A 153 -23.23 -32.42 3.27
N GLU A 154 -24.39 -31.85 3.62
CA GLU A 154 -24.60 -30.40 3.75
C GLU A 154 -23.65 -29.79 4.79
N PHE A 155 -23.47 -30.44 5.95
CA PHE A 155 -22.53 -30.00 6.97
C PHE A 155 -21.07 -30.02 6.46
N SER A 156 -20.65 -31.08 5.77
CA SER A 156 -19.30 -31.18 5.20
C SER A 156 -19.02 -30.10 4.15
N ALA A 157 -20.03 -29.75 3.34
CA ALA A 157 -19.95 -28.70 2.33
C ALA A 157 -19.62 -27.33 2.94
N ILE A 158 -20.19 -27.03 4.11
CA ILE A 158 -19.93 -25.79 4.86
C ILE A 158 -18.51 -25.77 5.43
N VAL A 159 -18.07 -26.88 6.01
CA VAL A 159 -16.71 -26.97 6.58
C VAL A 159 -15.65 -26.81 5.49
N ILE A 160 -15.84 -27.47 4.34
CA ILE A 160 -14.94 -27.38 3.19
C ILE A 160 -14.94 -25.96 2.60
N SER A 161 -16.10 -25.32 2.45
CA SER A 161 -16.19 -23.96 1.89
C SER A 161 -15.48 -22.93 2.77
N LEU A 162 -15.60 -23.03 4.09
CA LEU A 162 -14.90 -22.16 5.04
C LEU A 162 -13.38 -22.37 5.02
N LEU A 163 -12.93 -23.62 4.90
CA LEU A 163 -11.50 -23.95 4.81
C LEU A 163 -10.89 -23.38 3.53
N ILE A 164 -11.55 -23.58 2.37
CA ILE A 164 -11.09 -23.06 1.09
C ILE A 164 -11.06 -21.52 1.12
N GLY A 165 -12.14 -20.88 1.59
CA GLY A 165 -12.22 -19.42 1.64
C GLY A 165 -11.13 -18.78 2.52
N THR A 166 -10.82 -19.40 3.66
CA THR A 166 -9.79 -18.91 4.59
C THR A 166 -8.39 -18.90 3.98
N ILE A 167 -8.09 -19.84 3.08
CA ILE A 167 -6.76 -19.94 2.44
C ILE A 167 -6.73 -19.15 1.13
N LEU A 168 -7.77 -19.24 0.31
CA LEU A 168 -7.81 -18.73 -1.05
C LEU A 168 -7.93 -17.20 -1.11
N VAL A 169 -8.68 -16.59 -0.19
CA VAL A 169 -8.88 -15.13 -0.16
C VAL A 169 -7.57 -14.39 0.19
N PRO A 170 -6.82 -14.77 1.25
CA PRO A 170 -5.50 -14.19 1.47
C PRO A 170 -4.52 -14.46 0.32
N ALA A 171 -4.53 -15.66 -0.28
CA ALA A 171 -3.63 -16.00 -1.37
C ALA A 171 -3.85 -15.11 -2.63
N THR A 172 -5.10 -14.92 -3.04
CA THR A 172 -5.46 -14.03 -4.17
C THR A 172 -5.15 -12.57 -3.88
N HIS A 173 -5.37 -12.11 -2.64
CA HIS A 173 -4.99 -10.76 -2.20
C HIS A 173 -3.48 -10.54 -2.27
N LEU A 174 -2.68 -11.49 -1.77
CA LEU A 174 -1.22 -11.45 -1.81
C LEU A 174 -0.68 -11.49 -3.24
N MET A 175 -1.28 -12.31 -4.11
CA MET A 175 -0.97 -12.30 -5.54
C MET A 175 -1.20 -10.92 -6.15
N GLY A 176 -2.34 -10.28 -5.87
CA GLY A 176 -2.59 -8.91 -6.35
C GLY A 176 -1.59 -7.89 -5.80
N ALA A 177 -1.18 -8.03 -4.53
CA ALA A 177 -0.16 -7.17 -3.94
C ALA A 177 1.21 -7.32 -4.61
N GLU A 178 1.61 -8.55 -4.95
CA GLU A 178 2.84 -8.82 -5.68
C GLU A 178 2.80 -8.27 -7.10
N ILE A 179 1.67 -8.41 -7.82
CA ILE A 179 1.48 -7.84 -9.15
C ILE A 179 1.69 -6.32 -9.11
N HIS A 180 1.10 -5.62 -8.13
CA HIS A 180 1.28 -4.18 -7.98
C HIS A 180 2.75 -3.79 -7.72
N ARG A 181 3.40 -4.47 -6.77
CA ARG A 181 4.82 -4.26 -6.46
C ARG A 181 5.71 -4.48 -7.69
N ASN A 182 5.48 -5.56 -8.42
CA ASN A 182 6.22 -5.89 -9.63
C ASN A 182 5.98 -4.87 -10.75
N GLY A 183 4.78 -4.30 -10.83
CA GLY A 183 4.46 -3.19 -11.73
C GLY A 183 5.35 -1.98 -11.46
N LEU A 184 5.50 -1.58 -10.19
CA LEU A 184 6.37 -0.47 -9.79
C LEU A 184 7.85 -0.75 -10.08
N ILE A 185 8.33 -1.96 -9.76
CA ILE A 185 9.72 -2.36 -10.06
C ILE A 185 9.97 -2.34 -11.57
N SER A 186 9.04 -2.87 -12.37
CA SER A 186 9.16 -2.88 -13.83
C SER A 186 9.18 -1.47 -14.40
N LYS A 187 8.36 -0.57 -13.85
CA LYS A 187 8.32 0.85 -14.21
C LYS A 187 9.64 1.56 -13.87
N ALA A 188 10.17 1.34 -12.67
CA ALA A 188 11.46 1.88 -12.25
C ALA A 188 12.61 1.39 -13.15
N ARG A 189 12.64 0.10 -13.49
CA ARG A 189 13.63 -0.46 -14.44
C ARG A 189 13.51 0.16 -15.82
N GLU A 190 12.30 0.38 -16.32
CA GLU A 190 12.08 0.98 -17.63
C GLU A 190 12.58 2.43 -17.67
N TRP A 191 12.29 3.22 -16.65
CA TRP A 191 12.85 4.56 -16.51
C TRP A 191 14.38 4.56 -16.37
N HIS A 192 14.94 3.59 -15.66
CA HIS A 192 16.39 3.42 -15.59
C HIS A 192 16.99 3.05 -16.97
N ARG A 193 16.35 2.15 -17.74
CA ARG A 193 16.74 1.85 -19.13
C ARG A 193 16.70 3.09 -20.02
N GLN A 194 15.67 3.92 -19.88
CA GLN A 194 15.57 5.20 -20.59
C GLN A 194 16.69 6.17 -20.20
N ALA A 195 16.97 6.32 -18.90
CA ALA A 195 18.06 7.16 -18.42
C ALA A 195 19.44 6.68 -18.91
N ARG A 196 19.65 5.36 -19.04
CA ARG A 196 20.88 4.78 -19.58
C ARG A 196 21.06 5.13 -21.07
N ARG A 197 19.98 5.07 -21.86
CA ARG A 197 20.01 5.51 -23.26
C ARG A 197 20.37 6.99 -23.40
N ASN A 198 19.98 7.81 -22.43
CA ASN A 198 20.25 9.24 -22.41
C ASN A 198 21.57 9.61 -21.70
N ASN A 199 22.43 8.64 -21.36
CA ASN A 199 23.69 8.83 -20.64
C ASN A 199 23.56 9.60 -19.30
N ASN A 200 22.39 9.54 -18.65
CA ASN A 200 22.11 10.20 -17.37
C ASN A 200 21.59 9.21 -16.31
N ALA A 201 21.95 7.94 -16.43
CA ALA A 201 21.59 6.93 -15.45
C ALA A 201 22.55 6.94 -14.26
N LYS A 202 21.97 6.90 -13.08
CA LYS A 202 22.63 6.50 -11.84
C LYS A 202 22.44 5.01 -11.63
N ASP A 203 23.30 4.41 -10.82
CA ASP A 203 23.20 3.01 -10.46
C ASP A 203 21.87 2.68 -9.79
N LEU A 204 21.29 1.54 -10.15
CA LEU A 204 20.01 1.09 -9.63
C LEU A 204 20.20 0.41 -8.26
N GLN A 205 20.60 1.19 -7.27
CA GLN A 205 20.83 0.76 -5.88
C GLN A 205 19.96 1.58 -4.94
N ALA A 206 19.46 0.93 -3.89
CA ALA A 206 18.64 1.59 -2.88
C ALA A 206 19.50 2.24 -1.80
N ASP A 207 19.14 3.45 -1.40
CA ASP A 207 19.66 4.08 -0.19
C ASP A 207 18.82 3.65 1.02
N ALA A 208 19.46 2.92 1.94
CA ALA A 208 18.82 2.44 3.17
C ALA A 208 18.46 3.57 4.15
N ASN A 209 18.99 4.78 3.96
CA ASN A 209 18.72 5.93 4.84
C ASN A 209 17.41 6.65 4.50
N VAL A 210 16.78 6.32 3.36
CA VAL A 210 15.53 6.93 2.92
C VAL A 210 14.35 6.23 3.60
N ASP A 211 13.80 6.88 4.60
CA ASP A 211 12.60 6.48 5.31
C ASP A 211 11.51 7.57 5.22
N LEU A 212 10.37 7.33 5.86
CA LEU A 212 9.26 8.27 5.96
C LEU A 212 9.72 9.60 6.59
N ASP A 213 10.58 9.55 7.61
CA ASP A 213 11.03 10.72 8.35
C ASP A 213 12.02 11.58 7.58
N ARG A 214 12.83 10.95 6.72
CA ARG A 214 13.89 11.54 5.89
C ARG A 214 13.57 11.42 4.41
N THR A 215 12.29 11.51 4.05
CA THR A 215 11.85 11.37 2.65
C THR A 215 12.49 12.39 1.70
N GLY A 216 13.03 13.51 2.19
CA GLY A 216 13.67 14.55 1.36
C GLY A 216 15.10 14.24 0.91
N LEU A 217 15.75 13.20 1.47
CA LEU A 217 17.15 12.88 1.14
C LEU A 217 17.37 12.61 -0.35
N ASP A 218 16.39 11.99 -0.99
CA ASP A 218 16.43 11.65 -2.40
C ASP A 218 15.69 12.66 -3.31
N ASP A 219 15.32 13.86 -2.86
CA ASP A 219 14.60 14.85 -3.68
C ASP A 219 15.30 15.22 -5.00
N LYS A 220 16.63 15.12 -5.03
CA LYS A 220 17.48 15.41 -6.20
C LYS A 220 17.71 14.19 -7.08
N GLU A 221 17.18 13.03 -6.69
CA GLU A 221 17.38 11.79 -7.41
C GLU A 221 16.35 11.62 -8.54
N PRO A 222 16.67 10.80 -9.56
CA PRO A 222 15.70 10.45 -10.58
C PRO A 222 14.54 9.62 -10.01
N LYS A 223 13.37 9.75 -10.63
CA LYS A 223 12.10 9.10 -10.19
C LYS A 223 12.19 7.60 -9.96
N TYR A 224 13.05 6.88 -10.69
CA TYR A 224 13.21 5.44 -10.47
C TYR A 224 13.86 5.12 -9.12
N LEU A 225 14.82 5.93 -8.64
CA LEU A 225 15.42 5.73 -7.32
C LEU A 225 14.42 6.01 -6.20
N HIS A 226 13.52 6.99 -6.39
CA HIS A 226 12.45 7.24 -5.42
C HIS A 226 11.58 6.00 -5.13
N ILE A 227 11.27 5.22 -6.17
CA ILE A 227 10.51 3.97 -6.03
C ILE A 227 11.39 2.89 -5.39
N ILE A 228 12.62 2.72 -5.85
CA ILE A 228 13.52 1.65 -5.37
C ILE A 228 13.91 1.84 -3.90
N ASN A 229 14.15 3.08 -3.45
CA ASN A 229 14.44 3.39 -2.05
C ASN A 229 13.30 3.01 -1.09
N ARG A 230 12.05 2.94 -1.59
CA ARG A 230 10.86 2.74 -0.74
C ARG A 230 10.17 1.40 -0.94
N VAL A 231 10.38 0.71 -2.07
CA VAL A 231 9.74 -0.58 -2.38
C VAL A 231 10.70 -1.73 -2.08
N LYS A 232 10.23 -2.80 -1.43
CA LYS A 232 11.05 -4.00 -1.20
C LYS A 232 11.38 -4.70 -2.52
N HIS A 233 12.66 -4.95 -2.76
CA HIS A 233 13.18 -5.59 -3.98
C HIS A 233 14.37 -6.50 -3.65
N ASN A 234 14.76 -7.35 -4.60
CA ASN A 234 15.96 -8.18 -4.52
C ASN A 234 17.20 -7.40 -5.01
N ALA A 235 18.41 -7.95 -4.84
CA ALA A 235 19.65 -7.26 -5.20
C ALA A 235 19.74 -6.80 -6.68
N THR A 236 19.05 -7.49 -7.59
CA THR A 236 19.04 -7.18 -9.04
C THR A 236 17.84 -6.31 -9.46
N VAL A 237 17.05 -5.85 -8.49
CA VAL A 237 15.87 -4.99 -8.67
C VAL A 237 14.94 -5.56 -9.75
N SER A 238 14.66 -6.87 -9.68
CA SER A 238 13.83 -7.59 -10.65
C SER A 238 12.47 -7.98 -10.06
N PRO A 239 11.42 -8.06 -10.90
CA PRO A 239 10.13 -8.62 -10.48
C PRO A 239 10.30 -10.03 -9.94
N THR A 240 9.56 -10.36 -8.87
CA THR A 240 9.52 -11.70 -8.26
C THR A 240 8.07 -12.17 -8.23
N TRP A 241 7.81 -13.42 -8.62
CA TRP A 241 6.46 -13.94 -8.86
C TRP A 241 6.09 -15.13 -7.98
N TRP A 242 6.78 -15.31 -6.84
CA TRP A 242 6.61 -16.51 -6.01
C TRP A 242 5.20 -16.62 -5.44
N THR A 243 4.61 -15.54 -4.93
CA THR A 243 3.25 -15.60 -4.36
C THR A 243 2.20 -15.82 -5.45
N THR A 244 2.43 -15.26 -6.63
CA THR A 244 1.59 -15.43 -7.81
C THR A 244 1.62 -16.87 -8.29
N ILE A 245 2.81 -17.49 -8.36
CA ILE A 245 2.96 -18.90 -8.74
C ILE A 245 2.22 -19.80 -7.73
N ILE A 246 2.40 -19.58 -6.43
CA ILE A 246 1.74 -20.36 -5.38
C ILE A 246 0.21 -20.20 -5.46
N ALA A 247 -0.29 -18.96 -5.55
CA ALA A 247 -1.72 -18.70 -5.64
C ALA A 247 -2.33 -19.29 -6.92
N THR A 248 -1.65 -19.15 -8.06
CA THR A 248 -2.09 -19.72 -9.35
C THR A 248 -2.10 -21.25 -9.29
N ALA A 249 -1.07 -21.86 -8.70
CA ALA A 249 -1.01 -23.30 -8.52
C ALA A 249 -2.14 -23.80 -7.62
N LEU A 250 -2.47 -23.07 -6.55
CA LEU A 250 -3.58 -23.39 -5.66
C LEU A 250 -4.93 -23.29 -6.37
N ILE A 251 -5.17 -22.19 -7.10
CA ILE A 251 -6.39 -22.00 -7.90
C ILE A 251 -6.52 -23.11 -8.95
N LEU A 252 -5.44 -23.42 -9.66
CA LEU A 252 -5.43 -24.43 -10.72
C LEU A 252 -5.65 -25.83 -10.12
N THR A 253 -5.05 -26.14 -8.98
CA THR A 253 -5.25 -27.44 -8.30
C THR A 253 -6.70 -27.61 -7.88
N LEU A 254 -7.32 -26.56 -7.31
CA LEU A 254 -8.73 -26.58 -6.96
C LEU A 254 -9.63 -26.68 -8.20
N ALA A 255 -9.32 -25.95 -9.27
CA ALA A 255 -10.07 -26.00 -10.53
C ALA A 255 -10.00 -27.38 -11.19
N ILE A 256 -8.82 -28.01 -11.21
CA ILE A 256 -8.62 -29.36 -11.76
C ILE A 256 -9.35 -30.39 -10.89
N GLY A 257 -9.19 -30.33 -9.57
CA GLY A 257 -9.93 -31.21 -8.65
C GLY A 257 -11.44 -31.07 -8.83
N ALA A 258 -11.92 -29.84 -8.95
CA ALA A 258 -13.32 -29.53 -9.24
C ALA A 258 -13.79 -30.12 -10.58
N TYR A 259 -12.97 -30.01 -11.64
CA TYR A 259 -13.27 -30.58 -12.94
C TYR A 259 -13.41 -32.11 -12.87
N PHE A 260 -12.44 -32.80 -12.26
CA PHE A 260 -12.46 -34.26 -12.17
C PHE A 260 -13.69 -34.77 -11.44
N ILE A 261 -13.99 -34.18 -10.28
CA ILE A 261 -15.16 -34.51 -9.48
C ILE A 261 -16.45 -34.37 -10.30
N ARG A 262 -16.57 -33.28 -11.06
CA ARG A 262 -17.77 -33.04 -11.88
C ARG A 262 -17.81 -33.91 -13.13
N ALA A 263 -16.66 -34.25 -13.72
CA ALA A 263 -16.60 -35.19 -14.82
C ALA A 263 -17.07 -36.58 -14.38
N SER A 264 -16.66 -37.06 -13.19
CA SER A 264 -17.16 -38.32 -12.63
C SER A 264 -18.66 -38.28 -12.38
N THR A 265 -19.20 -37.16 -11.90
CA THR A 265 -20.65 -36.97 -11.72
C THR A 265 -21.43 -37.15 -13.01
N ILE A 266 -20.94 -36.58 -14.13
CA ILE A 266 -21.60 -36.73 -15.43
C ILE A 266 -21.66 -38.20 -15.84
N ASN A 267 -20.55 -38.93 -15.69
CA ASN A 267 -20.46 -40.33 -16.09
C ASN A 267 -21.41 -41.22 -15.27
N GLU A 268 -21.54 -40.96 -13.97
CA GLU A 268 -22.48 -41.69 -13.10
C GLU A 268 -23.95 -41.41 -13.46
N LEU A 269 -24.29 -40.14 -13.72
CA LEU A 269 -25.65 -39.77 -14.16
C LEU A 269 -25.98 -40.40 -15.51
N GLU A 270 -25.05 -40.40 -16.46
CA GLU A 270 -25.19 -41.05 -17.76
C GLU A 270 -25.39 -42.56 -17.59
N THR A 271 -24.60 -43.20 -16.71
CA THR A 271 -24.72 -44.64 -16.42
C THR A 271 -26.05 -45.00 -15.75
N GLN A 272 -26.48 -44.25 -14.73
CA GLN A 272 -27.77 -44.45 -14.07
C GLN A 272 -28.95 -44.22 -15.02
N GLN A 273 -28.81 -43.28 -15.96
CA GLN A 273 -29.85 -42.98 -16.94
C GLN A 273 -29.99 -44.06 -18.00
N VAL A 274 -28.87 -44.62 -18.48
CA VAL A 274 -28.88 -45.77 -19.40
C VAL A 274 -29.40 -47.03 -18.70
N ASN A 275 -29.01 -47.25 -17.43
CA ASN A 275 -29.44 -48.41 -16.64
C ASN A 275 -30.85 -48.27 -16.01
N GLY A 276 -31.39 -47.06 -15.90
CA GLY A 276 -32.73 -46.77 -15.38
C GLY A 276 -33.81 -46.66 -16.46
N SER A 277 -33.42 -46.80 -17.73
CA SER A 277 -34.33 -46.98 -18.87
C SER A 277 -35.30 -48.13 -18.58
N PRO A 278 -36.61 -48.01 -18.92
CA PRO A 278 -37.62 -49.05 -18.70
C PRO A 278 -37.24 -50.44 -19.24
N TYR A 279 -36.24 -50.51 -20.13
CA TYR A 279 -35.76 -51.74 -20.76
C TYR A 279 -34.64 -52.46 -19.99
N ALA A 280 -33.92 -51.80 -19.08
CA ALA A 280 -32.88 -52.45 -18.25
C ALA A 280 -33.47 -53.22 -17.07
N SER A 281 -34.70 -52.89 -16.66
CA SER A 281 -35.51 -53.66 -15.70
C SER A 281 -36.46 -54.66 -16.39
N GLY A 282 -36.22 -54.96 -17.66
CA GLY A 282 -36.97 -55.94 -18.46
C GLY A 282 -36.43 -57.37 -18.30
N SER A 283 -36.31 -57.88 -17.07
CA SER A 283 -35.94 -59.29 -16.84
C SER A 283 -36.43 -59.78 -15.47
N GLY A 284 -37.70 -59.56 -15.13
CA GLY A 284 -38.14 -59.98 -13.78
C GLY A 284 -39.61 -59.76 -13.42
N SER A 285 -40.55 -59.91 -14.34
CA SER A 285 -41.94 -60.23 -13.97
C SER A 285 -42.62 -60.92 -15.16
N ALA A 286 -42.43 -62.23 -15.22
CA ALA A 286 -43.36 -63.11 -15.90
C ALA A 286 -44.66 -63.12 -15.10
N LEU A 287 -45.53 -62.13 -15.35
CA LEU A 287 -46.95 -62.25 -15.05
C LEU A 287 -47.70 -62.46 -16.37
N THR A 288 -48.49 -63.52 -16.36
CA THR A 288 -49.22 -64.18 -17.44
C THR A 288 -49.84 -63.27 -18.51
N PRO A 289 -49.77 -63.64 -19.80
CA PRO A 289 -50.38 -62.92 -20.90
C PRO A 289 -51.87 -63.26 -20.97
N ASP A 290 -52.70 -62.69 -20.11
CA ASP A 290 -54.14 -62.80 -20.30
C ASP A 290 -54.90 -61.60 -19.73
N ALA A 291 -55.96 -61.21 -20.44
CA ALA A 291 -56.93 -60.14 -20.17
C ALA A 291 -56.61 -58.69 -20.58
N SER A 292 -56.44 -58.45 -21.89
CA SER A 292 -57.04 -57.27 -22.54
C SER A 292 -57.59 -57.68 -23.92
N PRO A 293 -58.90 -57.53 -24.20
CA PRO A 293 -59.53 -57.99 -25.44
C PRO A 293 -59.22 -57.10 -26.67
N PHE A 294 -58.41 -56.05 -26.51
CA PHE A 294 -57.94 -55.20 -27.60
C PHE A 294 -56.41 -55.31 -27.69
N GLN A 295 -55.92 -56.29 -28.46
CA GLN A 295 -54.52 -56.33 -28.85
C GLN A 295 -54.26 -55.26 -29.91
N LEU A 296 -53.44 -54.27 -29.57
CA LEU A 296 -52.99 -53.26 -30.51
C LEU A 296 -52.23 -53.97 -31.66
N PRO A 297 -52.43 -53.55 -32.93
CA PRO A 297 -51.65 -54.07 -34.06
C PRO A 297 -50.15 -53.93 -33.77
N SER A 298 -49.36 -54.93 -34.19
CA SER A 298 -47.91 -54.99 -33.93
C SER A 298 -47.14 -53.73 -34.35
N GLU A 299 -47.58 -53.05 -35.41
CA GLU A 299 -47.08 -51.74 -35.85
C GLU A 299 -47.30 -50.63 -34.80
N ALA A 300 -48.49 -50.55 -34.20
CA ALA A 300 -48.81 -49.52 -33.19
C ALA A 300 -48.03 -49.74 -31.88
N THR A 301 -47.73 -50.99 -31.53
CA THR A 301 -46.86 -51.30 -30.38
C THR A 301 -45.39 -50.94 -30.66
N ALA A 302 -44.92 -51.13 -31.90
CA ALA A 302 -43.57 -50.76 -32.30
C ALA A 302 -43.39 -49.23 -32.37
N ASP A 303 -44.39 -48.51 -32.90
CA ASP A 303 -44.40 -47.05 -32.94
C ASP A 303 -44.47 -46.43 -31.53
N GLY A 304 -45.29 -47.00 -30.63
CA GLY A 304 -45.33 -46.59 -29.23
C GLY A 304 -43.98 -46.77 -28.53
N GLN A 305 -43.33 -47.93 -28.73
CA GLN A 305 -42.00 -48.18 -28.18
C GLN A 305 -40.93 -47.25 -28.77
N ALA A 306 -40.99 -46.94 -30.06
CA ALA A 306 -40.07 -46.01 -30.71
C ALA A 306 -40.28 -44.56 -30.23
N ALA A 307 -41.53 -44.14 -30.04
CA ALA A 307 -41.87 -42.84 -29.48
C ALA A 307 -41.42 -42.69 -28.03
N ASP A 308 -41.62 -43.72 -27.20
CA ASP A 308 -41.16 -43.74 -25.81
C ASP A 308 -39.64 -43.76 -25.71
N GLN A 309 -38.94 -44.51 -26.58
CA GLN A 309 -37.47 -44.50 -26.67
C GLN A 309 -36.95 -43.11 -27.06
N ARG A 310 -37.60 -42.47 -28.03
CA ARG A 310 -37.23 -41.13 -28.46
C ARG A 310 -37.46 -40.11 -27.34
N ALA A 311 -38.63 -40.12 -26.71
CA ALA A 311 -38.95 -39.22 -25.60
C ALA A 311 -38.00 -39.41 -24.40
N ALA A 312 -37.65 -40.66 -24.04
CA ALA A 312 -36.70 -40.94 -22.98
C ALA A 312 -35.28 -40.45 -23.32
N SER A 313 -34.85 -40.62 -24.58
CA SER A 313 -33.55 -40.13 -25.05
C SER A 313 -33.46 -38.60 -25.13
N GLU A 314 -34.58 -37.93 -25.48
CA GLU A 314 -34.68 -36.46 -25.52
C GLU A 314 -34.63 -35.87 -24.09
N VAL A 315 -35.40 -36.41 -23.15
CA VAL A 315 -35.35 -36.00 -21.73
C VAL A 315 -33.97 -36.26 -21.11
N ALA A 316 -33.27 -37.31 -21.55
CA ALA A 316 -31.91 -37.61 -21.13
C ALA A 316 -30.89 -36.60 -21.65
N GLY A 317 -30.93 -36.32 -22.95
CA GLY A 317 -30.09 -35.32 -23.59
C GLY A 317 -30.25 -33.95 -22.93
N ASP A 318 -31.49 -33.54 -22.66
CA ASP A 318 -31.81 -32.25 -22.05
C ASP A 318 -31.28 -32.13 -20.61
N ARG A 319 -31.38 -33.18 -19.79
CA ARG A 319 -30.84 -33.18 -18.42
C ARG A 319 -29.32 -33.11 -18.41
N ILE A 320 -28.65 -33.89 -19.25
CA ILE A 320 -27.18 -33.89 -19.36
C ILE A 320 -26.70 -32.54 -19.89
N PHE A 321 -27.41 -31.94 -20.86
CA PHE A 321 -27.10 -30.61 -21.37
C PHE A 321 -27.25 -29.54 -20.28
N ALA A 322 -28.35 -29.54 -19.53
CA ALA A 322 -28.56 -28.61 -18.42
C ALA A 322 -27.46 -28.72 -17.35
N TYR A 323 -27.02 -29.94 -17.03
CA TYR A 323 -25.89 -30.15 -16.12
C TYR A 323 -24.56 -29.61 -16.67
N LYS A 324 -24.25 -29.85 -17.95
CA LYS A 324 -23.05 -29.30 -18.61
C LYS A 324 -23.07 -27.77 -18.65
N LEU A 325 -24.25 -27.17 -18.85
CA LEU A 325 -24.41 -25.71 -18.83
C LEU A 325 -24.19 -25.12 -17.44
N THR A 326 -24.77 -25.70 -16.39
CA THR A 326 -24.54 -25.23 -15.01
C THR A 326 -23.08 -25.39 -14.61
N PHE A 327 -22.41 -26.45 -15.05
CA PHE A 327 -20.98 -26.65 -14.87
C PHE A 327 -20.15 -25.51 -15.48
N PHE A 328 -20.45 -25.14 -16.73
CA PHE A 328 -19.75 -24.05 -17.41
C PHE A 328 -19.95 -22.72 -16.67
N ILE A 329 -21.19 -22.40 -16.30
CA ILE A 329 -21.53 -21.16 -15.59
C ILE A 329 -20.79 -21.08 -14.25
N LEU A 330 -20.80 -22.15 -13.45
CA LEU A 330 -20.11 -22.17 -12.16
C LEU A 330 -18.59 -22.01 -12.31
N SER A 331 -18.00 -22.58 -13.37
CA SER A 331 -16.56 -22.46 -13.63
C SER A 331 -16.17 -21.02 -14.01
N VAL A 332 -17.00 -20.34 -14.81
CA VAL A 332 -16.80 -18.93 -15.14
C VAL A 332 -16.93 -18.05 -13.90
N ILE A 333 -17.92 -18.32 -13.04
CA ILE A 333 -18.11 -17.59 -11.77
C ILE A 333 -16.90 -17.78 -10.85
N PHE A 334 -16.39 -19.01 -10.68
CA PHE A 334 -15.19 -19.28 -9.89
C PHE A 334 -14.02 -18.39 -10.35
N ILE A 335 -13.72 -18.38 -11.65
CA ILE A 335 -12.65 -17.54 -12.22
C ILE A 335 -12.95 -16.06 -11.97
N GLY A 336 -14.19 -15.61 -12.17
CA GLY A 336 -14.60 -14.23 -11.94
C GLY A 336 -14.38 -13.77 -10.49
N VAL A 337 -14.74 -14.61 -9.52
CA VAL A 337 -14.51 -14.33 -8.09
C VAL A 337 -13.01 -14.28 -7.76
N GLN A 338 -12.19 -15.18 -8.33
CA GLN A 338 -10.74 -15.13 -8.14
C GLN A 338 -10.14 -13.83 -8.72
N ILE A 339 -10.59 -13.41 -9.90
CA ILE A 339 -10.18 -12.14 -10.52
C ILE A 339 -10.52 -10.97 -9.61
N ILE A 340 -11.72 -10.93 -9.04
CA ILE A 340 -12.11 -9.86 -8.09
C ILE A 340 -11.16 -9.85 -6.88
N GLY A 341 -10.85 -11.01 -6.29
CA GLY A 341 -9.88 -11.12 -5.19
C GLY A 341 -8.50 -10.56 -5.56
N ILE A 342 -8.00 -10.91 -6.74
CA ILE A 342 -6.74 -10.39 -7.29
C ILE A 342 -6.83 -8.88 -7.50
N LEU A 343 -7.90 -8.36 -8.11
CA LEU A 343 -8.09 -6.92 -8.36
C LEU A 343 -8.12 -6.11 -7.07
N ILE A 344 -8.77 -6.62 -6.02
CA ILE A 344 -8.75 -6.03 -4.68
C ILE A 344 -7.31 -5.94 -4.18
N GLY A 345 -6.55 -7.04 -4.28
CA GLY A 345 -5.14 -7.07 -3.93
C GLY A 345 -4.33 -6.07 -4.74
N VAL A 346 -4.55 -5.99 -6.06
CA VAL A 346 -3.87 -5.06 -6.95
C VAL A 346 -4.13 -3.63 -6.53
N PHE A 347 -5.38 -3.20 -6.36
CA PHE A 347 -5.74 -1.80 -6.10
C PHE A 347 -5.63 -1.32 -4.65
N ARG A 348 -5.67 -2.23 -3.67
CA ARG A 348 -5.78 -1.87 -2.24
C ARG A 348 -4.64 -2.37 -1.34
N SER A 349 -3.64 -3.03 -1.92
CA SER A 349 -2.38 -3.35 -1.22
C SER A 349 -1.46 -2.14 -1.17
N PHE A 350 -0.32 -2.21 -0.49
CA PHE A 350 0.76 -1.21 -0.63
C PHE A 350 2.07 -1.97 -0.89
N ALA A 351 2.91 -1.43 -1.75
CA ALA A 351 4.22 -1.97 -2.10
C ALA A 351 5.36 -1.29 -1.32
N GLY A 352 5.21 -0.01 -0.96
CA GLY A 352 6.21 0.70 -0.18
C GLY A 352 6.29 0.22 1.27
N THR A 353 7.49 0.24 1.85
CA THR A 353 7.78 -0.25 3.21
C THR A 353 6.97 0.47 4.28
N GLN A 354 6.80 1.78 4.15
CA GLN A 354 6.06 2.63 5.09
C GLN A 354 4.83 3.29 4.46
N SER A 355 4.45 2.93 3.23
CA SER A 355 3.31 3.54 2.53
C SER A 355 1.99 3.32 3.26
N ARG A 356 1.77 2.14 3.85
CA ARG A 356 0.56 1.86 4.64
C ARG A 356 0.45 2.77 5.87
N GLU A 357 1.57 3.05 6.52
CA GLU A 357 1.64 3.91 7.69
C GLU A 357 1.43 5.38 7.30
N ALA A 358 2.16 5.86 6.29
CA ALA A 358 2.03 7.21 5.75
C ALA A 358 0.58 7.50 5.30
N ALA A 359 -0.04 6.57 4.56
CA ALA A 359 -1.43 6.67 4.14
C ALA A 359 -2.38 6.66 5.34
N GLY A 360 -2.09 5.89 6.39
CA GLY A 360 -2.87 5.88 7.63
C GLY A 360 -2.88 7.24 8.34
N TYR A 361 -1.73 7.92 8.40
CA TYR A 361 -1.65 9.23 9.06
C TYR A 361 -2.42 10.34 8.36
N ILE A 362 -2.40 10.36 7.03
CA ILE A 362 -3.08 11.41 6.24
C ILE A 362 -4.48 11.00 5.80
N SER A 363 -4.90 9.76 6.04
CA SER A 363 -6.22 9.29 5.65
C SER A 363 -7.31 10.10 6.36
N GLY A 364 -8.29 10.56 5.59
CA GLY A 364 -9.43 11.32 6.12
C GLY A 364 -9.27 12.84 6.04
N PHE A 365 -8.10 13.35 5.64
CA PHE A 365 -7.86 14.78 5.46
C PHE A 365 -7.67 15.11 3.97
N SER A 366 -8.23 16.23 3.53
CA SER A 366 -8.11 16.71 2.16
C SER A 366 -6.85 17.55 1.94
N SER A 367 -6.39 18.24 2.99
CA SER A 367 -5.31 19.22 2.93
C SER A 367 -4.44 19.22 4.19
N ALA A 368 -3.22 19.77 4.07
CA ALA A 368 -2.29 19.93 5.18
C ALA A 368 -2.83 20.87 6.27
N SER A 369 -3.60 21.89 5.89
CA SER A 369 -4.22 22.84 6.82
C SER A 369 -5.34 22.18 7.64
N GLU A 370 -6.19 21.36 7.02
CA GLU A 370 -7.23 20.61 7.70
C GLU A 370 -6.62 19.62 8.72
N PHE A 371 -5.58 18.90 8.31
CA PHE A 371 -4.81 18.02 9.19
C PHE A 371 -4.22 18.79 10.38
N ALA A 372 -3.55 19.92 10.12
CA ALA A 372 -2.94 20.74 11.16
C ALA A 372 -3.98 21.30 12.14
N ALA A 373 -5.14 21.74 11.63
CA ALA A 373 -6.25 22.24 12.45
C ALA A 373 -6.84 21.15 13.34
N TYR A 374 -7.05 19.94 12.81
CA TYR A 374 -7.51 18.79 13.59
C TYR A 374 -6.51 18.43 14.70
N GLN A 375 -5.22 18.34 14.36
CA GLN A 375 -4.16 18.05 15.33
C GLN A 375 -4.00 19.17 16.37
N GLN A 376 -4.19 20.43 15.97
CA GLN A 376 -4.22 21.58 16.90
C GLN A 376 -5.39 21.46 17.89
N SER A 377 -6.59 21.17 17.41
CA SER A 377 -7.77 20.97 18.28
C SER A 377 -7.54 19.88 19.33
N GLN A 378 -6.92 18.76 18.93
CA GLN A 378 -6.59 17.66 19.83
C GLN A 378 -5.48 18.02 20.82
N ARG A 379 -4.45 18.76 20.39
CA ARG A 379 -3.41 19.32 21.28
C ARG A 379 -4.02 20.25 22.32
N ASP A 380 -4.88 21.16 21.88
CA ASP A 380 -5.54 22.13 22.76
C ASP A 380 -6.44 21.43 23.78
N ARG A 381 -7.11 20.33 23.40
CA ARG A 381 -7.87 19.49 24.33
C ARG A 381 -6.98 18.94 25.45
N VAL A 382 -5.84 18.32 25.09
CA VAL A 382 -4.91 17.76 26.07
C VAL A 382 -4.28 18.86 26.94
N ALA A 383 -3.92 19.99 26.34
CA ALA A 383 -3.35 21.12 27.06
C ALA A 383 -4.34 21.73 28.06
N ARG A 384 -5.61 21.92 27.67
CA ARG A 384 -6.66 22.41 28.57
C ARG A 384 -6.92 21.45 29.73
N ASP A 385 -7.01 20.15 29.45
CA ASP A 385 -7.19 19.14 30.50
C ASP A 385 -6.01 19.14 31.47
N ALA A 386 -4.78 19.18 30.95
CA ALA A 386 -3.56 19.24 31.75
C ALA A 386 -3.52 20.50 32.63
N GLU A 387 -3.84 21.66 32.06
CA GLU A 387 -3.90 22.94 32.78
C GLU A 387 -4.95 22.91 33.90
N ALA A 388 -6.15 22.38 33.61
CA ALA A 388 -7.21 22.25 34.62
C ALA A 388 -6.82 21.29 35.76
N LYS A 389 -6.07 20.22 35.47
CA LYS A 389 -5.56 19.32 36.53
C LYS A 389 -4.40 19.96 37.31
N LEU A 390 -3.53 20.70 36.64
CA LEU A 390 -2.42 21.41 37.26
C LEU A 390 -2.91 22.53 38.18
N SER A 391 -3.87 23.34 37.73
CA SER A 391 -4.48 24.39 38.53
C SER A 391 -5.19 23.84 39.76
N SER A 392 -5.92 22.72 39.63
CA SER A 392 -6.56 22.05 40.78
C SER A 392 -5.53 21.50 41.79
N LEU A 393 -4.38 21.01 41.31
CA LEU A 393 -3.28 20.58 42.18
C LEU A 393 -2.65 21.78 42.90
N GLN A 394 -2.37 22.87 42.17
CA GLN A 394 -1.81 24.11 42.71
C GLN A 394 -2.74 24.73 43.75
N GLU A 395 -4.03 24.83 43.48
CA GLU A 395 -5.04 25.36 44.40
C GLU A 395 -5.09 24.55 45.71
N ARG A 396 -5.04 23.21 45.64
CA ARG A 396 -5.02 22.36 46.83
C ARG A 396 -3.73 22.50 47.64
N ILE A 397 -2.61 22.71 46.96
CA ILE A 397 -1.32 22.97 47.60
C ILE A 397 -1.37 24.35 48.28
N GLU A 398 -1.82 25.38 47.57
CA GLU A 398 -1.99 26.76 48.07
C GLU A 398 -2.92 26.80 49.29
N HIS A 399 -4.09 26.16 49.24
CA HIS A 399 -5.03 26.09 50.36
C HIS A 399 -4.42 25.41 51.60
N ARG A 400 -3.56 24.41 51.42
CA ARG A 400 -2.85 23.80 52.56
C ARG A 400 -1.79 24.75 53.13
N HIS A 401 -1.10 25.52 52.28
CA HIS A 401 -0.07 26.46 52.72
C HIS A 401 -0.64 27.72 53.36
N SER A 402 -1.80 28.21 52.92
CA SER A 402 -2.48 29.33 53.56
C SER A 402 -2.85 29.00 55.01
N LEU A 403 -3.21 27.74 55.28
CA LEU A 403 -3.41 27.21 56.64
C LEU A 403 -2.10 27.06 57.44
N GLY A 404 -0.95 27.00 56.76
CA GLY A 404 0.38 26.73 57.34
C GLY A 404 1.34 27.94 57.40
N GLY A 405 0.88 29.15 57.06
CA GLY A 405 1.64 30.40 57.25
C GLY A 405 2.92 30.58 56.41
N SER A 406 3.05 29.91 55.26
CA SER A 406 4.25 29.98 54.42
C SER A 406 4.21 31.13 53.40
N ALA A 407 5.38 31.72 53.11
CA ALA A 407 5.58 32.91 52.26
C ALA A 407 5.16 32.76 50.79
N ASP A 408 4.98 33.91 50.14
CA ASP A 408 4.58 34.08 48.74
C ASP A 408 5.47 33.28 47.78
N ARG A 409 4.84 32.47 46.94
CA ARG A 409 5.51 31.64 45.95
C ARG A 409 5.24 32.28 44.61
N GLY A 410 6.32 32.63 43.90
CA GLY A 410 6.29 33.27 42.59
C GLY A 410 5.36 32.61 41.56
N PRO A 411 5.33 33.15 40.33
CA PRO A 411 4.22 32.98 39.39
C PRO A 411 3.69 31.55 39.22
N ARG A 412 2.36 31.40 39.11
CA ARG A 412 1.73 30.12 38.79
C ARG A 412 2.32 29.56 37.50
N ARG A 413 2.73 28.29 37.54
CA ARG A 413 3.31 27.60 36.38
C ARG A 413 2.19 27.01 35.53
N SER A 414 2.32 27.14 34.22
CA SER A 414 1.40 26.54 33.25
C SER A 414 2.00 25.32 32.57
N PHE A 415 1.13 24.44 32.10
CA PHE A 415 1.50 23.30 31.28
C PHE A 415 2.16 23.73 29.96
N ALA A 416 1.76 24.88 29.40
CA ALA A 416 2.37 25.42 28.19
C ALA A 416 3.87 25.71 28.38
N LEU A 417 4.26 26.27 29.54
CA LEU A 417 5.67 26.48 29.88
C LEU A 417 6.42 25.16 29.98
N TYR A 418 5.82 24.13 30.58
CA TYR A 418 6.41 22.80 30.65
C TYR A 418 6.60 22.17 29.27
N ALA A 419 5.59 22.26 28.40
CA ALA A 419 5.61 21.72 27.05
C ALA A 419 6.70 22.40 26.20
N ASN A 420 6.77 23.73 26.23
CA ASN A 420 7.78 24.50 25.52
C ASN A 420 9.20 24.16 26.01
N GLU A 421 9.40 24.04 27.32
CA GLU A 421 10.70 23.64 27.88
C GLU A 421 11.11 22.23 27.43
N LYS A 422 10.15 21.29 27.35
CA LYS A 422 10.43 19.95 26.83
C LYS A 422 10.73 19.92 25.35
N GLU A 423 10.03 20.73 24.54
CA GLU A 423 10.32 20.87 23.12
C GLU A 423 11.71 21.48 22.89
N ARG A 424 12.07 22.51 23.66
CA ARG A 424 13.42 23.09 23.65
C ARG A 424 14.48 22.04 23.99
N GLN A 425 14.32 21.31 25.09
CA GLN A 425 15.24 20.22 25.46
C GLN A 425 15.34 19.15 24.37
N ASN A 426 14.23 18.77 23.75
CA ASN A 426 14.23 17.76 22.68
C ASN A 426 14.94 18.28 21.43
N SER A 427 14.70 19.53 21.03
CA SER A 427 15.36 20.15 19.89
C SER A 427 16.87 20.33 20.12
N GLU A 428 17.29 20.75 21.30
CA GLU A 428 18.70 20.86 21.70
C GLU A 428 19.39 19.51 21.70
N ASN A 429 18.76 18.49 22.29
CA ASN A 429 19.27 17.11 22.26
C ASN A 429 19.38 16.57 20.83
N GLN A 430 18.42 16.89 19.96
CA GLN A 430 18.44 16.47 18.56
C GLN A 430 19.55 17.20 17.76
N GLN A 431 19.72 18.51 17.97
CA GLN A 431 20.81 19.29 17.39
C GLN A 431 22.17 18.78 17.88
N GLN A 432 22.30 18.48 19.17
CA GLN A 432 23.54 17.95 19.74
C GLN A 432 23.87 16.57 19.17
N LYS A 433 22.88 15.68 18.99
CA LYS A 433 23.08 14.39 18.32
C LYS A 433 23.53 14.57 16.87
N LYS A 434 22.91 15.49 16.13
CA LYS A 434 23.32 15.81 14.75
C LYS A 434 24.74 16.37 14.69
N ALA A 435 25.09 17.29 15.59
CA ALA A 435 26.43 17.85 15.69
C ALA A 435 27.48 16.78 16.02
N ARG A 436 27.17 15.85 16.94
CA ARG A 436 28.03 14.71 17.25
C ARG A 436 28.19 13.77 16.04
N ALA A 437 27.10 13.46 15.33
CA ALA A 437 27.18 12.65 14.12
C ALA A 437 28.05 13.31 13.05
N ALA A 438 27.84 14.61 12.79
CA ALA A 438 28.65 15.38 11.83
C ALA A 438 30.13 15.48 12.25
N ALA A 439 30.42 15.60 13.55
CA ALA A 439 31.79 15.59 14.06
C ALA A 439 32.47 14.23 13.84
N ASN A 440 31.75 13.14 14.08
CA ASN A 440 32.25 11.78 13.83
C ASN A 440 32.50 11.57 12.33
N GLU A 441 31.57 11.98 11.45
CA GLU A 441 31.74 11.91 10.00
C GLU A 441 32.95 12.73 9.52
N LEU A 442 33.15 13.93 10.07
CA LEU A 442 34.32 14.76 9.76
C LEU A 442 35.62 14.09 10.20
N GLU A 443 35.64 13.44 11.36
CA GLU A 443 36.80 12.69 11.84
C GLU A 443 37.11 11.48 10.93
N GLU A 444 36.09 10.75 10.49
CA GLU A 444 36.24 9.66 9.53
C GLU A 444 36.78 10.16 8.18
N MET A 445 36.26 11.29 7.67
CA MET A 445 36.78 11.89 6.44
C MET A 445 38.24 12.34 6.57
N ARG A 446 38.64 12.88 7.73
CA ARG A 446 40.05 13.25 7.99
C ARG A 446 40.95 12.03 7.96
N LYS A 447 40.57 10.94 8.63
CA LYS A 447 41.31 9.66 8.59
C LYS A 447 41.39 9.08 7.18
N ALA A 448 40.29 9.15 6.41
CA ALA A 448 40.26 8.71 5.02
C ALA A 448 41.20 9.56 4.13
N LEU A 449 41.28 10.86 4.36
CA LEU A 449 42.19 11.75 3.64
C LEU A 449 43.65 11.46 3.96
N ASP A 450 44.00 11.26 5.23
CA ASP A 450 45.37 10.97 5.64
C ASP A 450 45.85 9.62 5.10
N THR A 451 45.00 8.58 5.17
CA THR A 451 45.28 7.28 4.54
C THR A 451 45.39 7.37 3.01
N ALA A 452 44.60 8.20 2.35
CA ALA A 452 44.73 8.44 0.91
C ALA A 452 46.05 9.13 0.54
N ARG A 453 46.48 10.11 1.35
CA ARG A 453 47.79 10.78 1.19
C ARG A 453 48.95 9.81 1.37
N GLU A 454 48.88 8.95 2.36
CA GLU A 454 49.89 7.91 2.60
C GLU A 454 49.99 6.94 1.42
N LYS A 455 48.85 6.46 0.89
CA LYS A 455 48.81 5.63 -0.31
C LYS A 455 49.39 6.33 -1.53
N GLN A 456 49.11 7.61 -1.73
CA GLN A 456 49.70 8.40 -2.81
C GLN A 456 51.21 8.57 -2.66
N ALA A 457 51.72 8.76 -1.43
CA ALA A 457 53.15 8.85 -1.16
C ALA A 457 53.87 7.54 -1.50
N LEU A 458 53.32 6.40 -1.04
CA LEU A 458 53.85 5.07 -1.36
C LEU A 458 53.84 4.79 -2.87
N GLN A 459 52.77 5.17 -3.59
CA GLN A 459 52.71 5.03 -5.04
C GLN A 459 53.80 5.85 -5.76
N ARG A 460 54.08 7.07 -5.29
CA ARG A 460 55.16 7.90 -5.84
C ARG A 460 56.54 7.30 -5.57
N GLU A 461 56.75 6.74 -4.39
CA GLU A 461 58.00 6.07 -4.04
C GLU A 461 58.24 4.81 -4.91
N LEU A 462 57.21 3.99 -5.11
CA LEU A 462 57.27 2.84 -6.02
C LEU A 462 57.55 3.26 -7.47
N ALA A 463 56.92 4.35 -7.94
CA ALA A 463 57.19 4.88 -9.27
C ALA A 463 58.63 5.40 -9.41
N ALA A 464 59.17 6.05 -8.36
CA ALA A 464 60.55 6.53 -8.35
C ALA A 464 61.55 5.36 -8.33
N LEU A 465 61.29 4.30 -7.56
CA LEU A 465 62.09 3.08 -7.55
C LEU A 465 62.09 2.37 -8.90
N ASN A 466 60.94 2.24 -9.55
CA ASN A 466 60.86 1.68 -10.90
C ASN A 466 61.64 2.51 -11.92
N ASN A 467 61.57 3.83 -11.85
CA ASN A 467 62.36 4.71 -12.72
C ASN A 467 63.87 4.62 -12.42
N ALA A 468 64.28 4.47 -11.16
CA ALA A 468 65.67 4.26 -10.78
C ALA A 468 66.21 2.89 -11.24
N ALA A 469 65.40 1.84 -11.17
CA ALA A 469 65.73 0.53 -11.72
C ALA A 469 65.93 0.60 -13.25
N ALA A 470 65.08 1.35 -13.96
CA ALA A 470 65.24 1.59 -15.39
C ALA A 470 66.52 2.36 -15.76
N ILE A 471 67.02 3.24 -14.88
CA ILE A 471 68.30 3.95 -15.07
C ILE A 471 69.50 3.04 -14.78
N THR A 472 69.34 2.04 -13.92
CA THR A 472 70.42 1.10 -13.56
C THR A 472 70.62 0.01 -14.63
N GLU A 473 69.58 -0.32 -15.41
CA GLU A 473 69.69 -1.23 -16.57
C GLU A 473 70.39 -0.62 -17.80
N VAL A 474 70.70 0.68 -17.81
CA VAL A 474 71.42 1.34 -18.94
C VAL A 474 72.95 1.27 -18.76
N SER A 475 73.47 0.69 -17.67
CA SER A 475 74.92 0.61 -17.39
C SER A 475 75.42 -0.83 -17.20
N ALA A 476 75.34 -1.67 -18.23
CA ALA A 476 76.20 -2.84 -18.39
C ALA A 476 76.45 -3.11 -19.90
N PRO A 477 77.68 -3.47 -20.31
CA PRO A 477 78.18 -3.23 -21.67
C PRO A 477 77.76 -4.28 -22.69
N GLU A 478 77.77 -3.86 -23.94
CA GLU A 478 77.39 -4.55 -25.17
C GLU A 478 78.06 -5.93 -25.37
N ARG A 479 77.29 -6.87 -25.97
CA ARG A 479 77.82 -7.81 -26.98
C ARG A 479 76.91 -7.83 -28.20
N SER A 480 77.47 -7.41 -29.32
CA SER A 480 76.89 -7.44 -30.66
C SER A 480 76.93 -8.85 -31.29
N SER A 481 75.87 -9.19 -32.03
CA SER A 481 75.81 -9.91 -33.32
C SER A 481 74.39 -10.51 -33.43
N SER A 482 73.60 -10.39 -34.50
CA SER A 482 73.87 -10.19 -35.91
C SER A 482 72.66 -9.54 -36.62
N ALA A 483 72.95 -8.75 -37.65
CA ALA A 483 71.99 -8.08 -38.51
C ALA A 483 71.13 -9.04 -39.36
N THR A 484 69.91 -8.61 -39.67
CA THR A 484 69.34 -8.81 -41.01
C THR A 484 68.66 -7.51 -41.42
N VAL A 485 69.05 -7.01 -42.59
CA VAL A 485 68.63 -5.77 -43.24
C VAL A 485 67.35 -6.04 -44.01
N GLU A 486 66.32 -5.21 -43.82
CA GLU A 486 65.25 -5.02 -44.79
C GLU A 486 65.00 -3.51 -44.96
N ALA A 487 64.94 -3.06 -46.21
CA ALA A 487 64.89 -1.67 -46.66
C ALA A 487 63.43 -1.18 -46.84
N PRO A 488 63.17 0.13 -47.03
CA PRO A 488 62.07 0.85 -46.37
C PRO A 488 60.77 1.02 -47.18
N ALA A 489 59.65 1.25 -46.47
CA ALA A 489 58.37 1.76 -46.99
C ALA A 489 57.82 2.88 -46.06
N PRO A 490 56.96 3.80 -46.55
CA PRO A 490 57.10 5.24 -46.33
C PRO A 490 56.49 5.79 -45.03
N ALA A 491 56.99 6.98 -44.67
CA ALA A 491 56.64 7.77 -43.50
C ALA A 491 55.13 8.07 -43.35
N PRO A 492 54.53 7.88 -42.15
CA PRO A 492 53.29 8.53 -41.79
C PRO A 492 53.55 9.99 -41.40
N ALA A 493 52.72 10.88 -41.96
CA ALA A 493 52.74 12.32 -41.76
C ALA A 493 52.58 12.73 -40.27
N PRO A 494 53.16 13.87 -39.85
CA PRO A 494 53.04 14.36 -38.48
C PRO A 494 51.59 14.70 -38.12
N ALA A 495 51.11 14.14 -37.01
CA ALA A 495 49.87 14.57 -36.38
C ALA A 495 50.00 16.03 -35.88
N PRO A 496 48.99 16.89 -36.10
CA PRO A 496 49.06 18.30 -35.74
C PRO A 496 49.08 18.52 -34.23
N ALA A 497 49.88 19.49 -33.81
CA ALA A 497 49.97 19.96 -32.43
C ALA A 497 48.59 20.38 -31.89
N PRO A 498 48.21 20.00 -30.66
CA PRO A 498 47.03 20.56 -30.01
C PRO A 498 47.24 22.06 -29.78
N ALA A 499 46.27 22.84 -30.25
CA ALA A 499 46.24 24.29 -30.14
C ALA A 499 46.26 24.77 -28.68
N PRO A 500 46.87 25.95 -28.39
CA PRO A 500 46.85 26.53 -27.06
C PRO A 500 45.43 26.85 -26.60
N ALA A 501 45.17 26.60 -25.31
CA ALA A 501 43.93 26.94 -24.64
C ALA A 501 43.64 28.45 -24.76
N PRO A 502 42.39 28.87 -25.04
CA PRO A 502 42.04 30.28 -25.10
C PRO A 502 42.13 30.95 -23.72
N ALA A 503 42.70 32.16 -23.72
CA ALA A 503 42.79 33.06 -22.58
C ALA A 503 41.40 33.49 -22.06
N PRO A 504 41.28 33.86 -20.77
CA PRO A 504 40.03 34.29 -20.15
C PRO A 504 39.54 35.61 -20.76
N ALA A 505 38.28 35.63 -21.21
CA ALA A 505 37.62 36.85 -21.68
C ALA A 505 37.25 37.79 -20.50
N PRO A 506 37.24 39.12 -20.73
CA PRO A 506 37.16 40.12 -19.68
C PRO A 506 35.76 40.28 -19.06
N VAL A 507 35.76 40.70 -17.80
CA VAL A 507 34.60 41.08 -17.00
C VAL A 507 34.03 42.40 -17.54
N SER A 508 32.74 42.44 -17.87
CA SER A 508 32.00 43.66 -18.19
C SER A 508 30.93 43.99 -17.15
N VAL A 509 30.95 45.26 -16.73
CA VAL A 509 30.14 45.99 -15.73
C VAL A 509 28.66 46.10 -16.16
N PRO A 510 27.67 46.30 -15.24
CA PRO A 510 26.26 46.05 -15.49
C PRO A 510 25.41 47.31 -15.83
N ALA A 511 24.37 47.14 -16.66
CA ALA A 511 23.11 47.91 -16.72
C ALA A 511 22.17 47.35 -17.82
N PRO A 512 20.85 47.65 -17.85
CA PRO A 512 19.83 47.63 -16.80
C PRO A 512 18.79 46.51 -17.03
N VAL A 513 17.89 46.36 -16.06
CA VAL A 513 16.86 45.31 -15.93
C VAL A 513 15.89 45.29 -17.13
N SER A 514 15.80 44.14 -17.80
CA SER A 514 14.73 43.80 -18.75
C SER A 514 13.86 42.69 -18.17
N ALA A 515 12.55 42.89 -18.33
CA ALA A 515 11.41 42.18 -17.74
C ALA A 515 11.34 40.66 -18.02
N PRO A 516 10.63 39.88 -17.18
CA PRO A 516 10.58 38.41 -17.24
C PRO A 516 9.67 37.88 -18.36
N GLU A 517 10.12 36.84 -19.08
CA GLU A 517 9.30 35.96 -19.94
C GLU A 517 8.60 34.84 -19.11
N PRO A 518 7.47 34.29 -19.57
CA PRO A 518 6.30 34.09 -18.73
C PRO A 518 6.05 32.64 -18.30
N THR A 519 5.80 32.49 -17.01
CA THR A 519 5.35 31.30 -16.29
C THR A 519 3.86 30.94 -16.52
N ALA A 520 3.20 31.47 -17.55
CA ALA A 520 1.73 31.45 -17.69
C ALA A 520 1.12 30.29 -18.51
N ALA A 521 1.92 29.51 -19.26
CA ALA A 521 1.37 28.54 -20.23
C ALA A 521 0.69 27.29 -19.61
N LEU A 522 1.00 26.96 -18.35
CA LEU A 522 0.38 25.82 -17.65
C LEU A 522 -0.98 26.20 -17.03
N ASP A 523 -1.19 27.46 -16.66
CA ASP A 523 -2.46 27.92 -16.05
C ASP A 523 -3.54 28.21 -17.09
N GLN A 524 -3.16 28.78 -18.25
CA GLN A 524 -4.10 29.09 -19.33
C GLN A 524 -4.78 27.85 -19.91
N ASN A 525 -4.05 26.75 -20.11
CA ASN A 525 -4.64 25.52 -20.66
C ASN A 525 -5.67 24.88 -19.72
N ALA A 526 -5.50 25.03 -18.40
CA ALA A 526 -6.45 24.56 -17.40
C ALA A 526 -7.70 25.45 -17.35
N LEU A 527 -7.53 26.77 -17.43
CA LEU A 527 -8.64 27.73 -17.53
C LEU A 527 -9.47 27.51 -18.80
N ILE A 528 -8.81 27.25 -19.94
CA ILE A 528 -9.50 26.94 -21.20
C ILE A 528 -10.28 25.62 -21.11
N ALA A 529 -9.75 24.62 -20.40
CA ALA A 529 -10.46 23.34 -20.21
C ALA A 529 -11.73 23.50 -19.36
N ASN A 530 -11.74 24.43 -18.41
CA ASN A 530 -12.90 24.72 -17.56
C ASN A 530 -14.05 25.45 -18.31
N LEU A 531 -13.75 26.11 -19.44
CA LEU A 531 -14.76 26.76 -20.29
C LEU A 531 -15.60 25.77 -21.11
N GLY A 532 -15.22 24.48 -21.15
CA GLY A 532 -16.01 23.43 -21.77
C GLY A 532 -16.05 23.49 -23.31
N ASP A 533 -17.26 23.45 -23.87
CA ASP A 533 -17.48 23.42 -25.32
C ASP A 533 -17.47 24.83 -25.91
N LEU A 534 -16.36 25.19 -26.52
CA LEU A 534 -16.10 26.52 -27.08
C LEU A 534 -16.87 26.76 -28.38
N THR A 535 -17.50 25.74 -28.96
CA THR A 535 -18.28 25.87 -30.21
C THR A 535 -19.63 26.56 -30.01
N VAL A 536 -20.03 26.78 -28.75
CA VAL A 536 -21.29 27.47 -28.38
C VAL A 536 -21.14 28.99 -28.42
N TYR A 537 -19.90 29.50 -28.30
CA TYR A 537 -19.61 30.92 -28.26
C TYR A 537 -19.22 31.46 -29.64
N SER A 538 -19.68 32.67 -29.95
CA SER A 538 -19.24 33.42 -31.12
C SER A 538 -17.79 33.90 -30.96
N PRO A 539 -17.09 34.22 -32.06
CA PRO A 539 -15.72 34.73 -31.99
C PRO A 539 -15.59 36.00 -31.14
N GLU A 540 -16.61 36.85 -31.14
CA GLU A 540 -16.66 38.10 -30.37
C GLU A 540 -16.82 37.84 -28.86
N GLU A 541 -17.61 36.84 -28.48
CA GLU A 541 -17.76 36.42 -27.09
C GLU A 541 -16.49 35.74 -26.56
N LEU A 542 -15.78 34.98 -27.39
CA LEU A 542 -14.50 34.38 -27.01
C LEU A 542 -13.40 35.41 -26.76
N THR A 543 -13.40 36.52 -27.52
CA THR A 543 -12.52 37.67 -27.24
C THR A 543 -12.81 38.27 -25.88
N ALA A 544 -14.09 38.52 -25.55
CA ALA A 544 -14.48 39.10 -24.27
C ALA A 544 -14.14 38.17 -23.08
N ILE A 545 -14.38 36.86 -23.24
CA ILE A 545 -14.02 35.84 -22.25
C ILE A 545 -12.50 35.75 -22.06
N GLY A 546 -11.73 35.87 -23.15
CA GLY A 546 -10.27 35.91 -23.11
C GLY A 546 -9.73 37.12 -22.35
N GLU A 547 -10.29 38.31 -22.59
CA GLU A 547 -9.93 39.54 -21.89
C GLU A 547 -10.27 39.50 -20.40
N GLU A 548 -11.44 38.97 -20.03
CA GLU A 548 -11.88 38.88 -18.63
C GLU A 548 -11.07 37.85 -17.81
N LEU A 549 -10.72 36.72 -18.43
CA LEU A 549 -9.98 35.63 -17.76
C LEU A 549 -8.46 35.69 -17.94
N GLY A 550 -7.94 36.70 -18.65
CA GLY A 550 -6.51 36.82 -18.96
C GLY A 550 -5.96 35.68 -19.83
N ILE A 551 -6.81 35.11 -20.68
CA ILE A 551 -6.48 34.00 -21.58
C ILE A 551 -6.20 34.56 -22.98
N ASP A 552 -5.14 34.06 -23.62
CA ASP A 552 -4.82 34.43 -25.00
C ASP A 552 -5.96 34.05 -25.97
N ASN A 553 -6.48 35.04 -26.69
CA ASN A 553 -7.55 34.87 -27.67
C ASN A 553 -7.15 33.88 -28.80
N ALA A 554 -5.88 33.89 -29.21
CA ALA A 554 -5.40 32.95 -30.23
C ALA A 554 -5.48 31.49 -29.72
N ALA A 555 -5.26 31.26 -28.43
CA ALA A 555 -5.39 29.94 -27.81
C ALA A 555 -6.86 29.46 -27.78
N LEU A 556 -7.82 30.34 -27.44
CA LEU A 556 -9.26 30.01 -27.44
C LEU A 556 -9.77 29.64 -28.83
N LEU A 557 -9.42 30.45 -29.86
CA LEU A 557 -9.82 30.18 -31.24
C LEU A 557 -9.19 28.90 -31.80
N SER A 558 -7.95 28.58 -31.40
CA SER A 558 -7.30 27.33 -31.80
C SER A 558 -8.04 26.10 -31.24
N LYS A 559 -8.46 26.16 -29.98
CA LYS A 559 -9.20 25.08 -29.31
C LYS A 559 -10.62 24.94 -29.86
N GLN A 560 -11.29 26.05 -30.17
CA GLN A 560 -12.58 26.04 -30.84
C GLN A 560 -12.49 25.32 -32.20
N LYS A 561 -11.49 25.65 -33.04
CA LYS A 561 -11.28 24.98 -34.33
C LYS A 561 -11.08 23.47 -34.19
N VAL A 562 -10.32 23.02 -33.19
CA VAL A 562 -10.11 21.60 -32.91
C VAL A 562 -11.42 20.92 -32.50
N GLN A 563 -12.23 21.54 -31.65
CA GLN A 563 -13.52 20.99 -31.22
C GLN A 563 -14.52 20.91 -32.39
N VAL A 564 -14.54 21.91 -33.28
CA VAL A 564 -15.34 21.87 -34.53
C VAL A 564 -14.89 20.71 -35.43
N ALA A 565 -13.58 20.50 -35.60
CA ALA A 565 -13.04 19.41 -36.39
C ALA A 565 -13.41 18.03 -35.80
N ILE A 566 -13.32 17.87 -34.47
CA ILE A 566 -13.71 16.64 -33.77
C ILE A 566 -15.22 16.37 -33.92
N LYS A 567 -16.07 17.40 -33.76
CA LYS A 567 -17.52 17.26 -33.96
C LYS A 567 -17.87 16.91 -35.40
N ARG A 568 -17.16 17.48 -36.38
CA ARG A 568 -17.33 17.15 -37.79
C ARG A 568 -16.93 15.70 -38.09
N ALA A 569 -15.77 15.25 -37.62
CA ALA A 569 -15.32 13.88 -37.77
C ALA A 569 -16.27 12.86 -37.12
N LYS A 570 -16.86 13.21 -35.96
CA LYS A 570 -17.86 12.38 -35.28
C LYS A 570 -19.20 12.32 -36.01
N LYS A 571 -19.54 13.34 -36.81
CA LYS A 571 -20.75 13.39 -37.63
C LYS A 571 -20.60 12.66 -38.97
N GLU A 572 -19.38 12.60 -39.52
CA GLU A 572 -19.07 11.90 -40.78
C GLU A 572 -18.79 10.39 -40.59
N GLY A 573 -18.56 9.94 -39.35
CA GLY A 573 -18.35 8.53 -38.99
C GLY A 573 -19.57 7.82 -38.37
N ALA A 574 -20.78 8.38 -38.51
CA ALA A 574 -22.04 7.84 -37.99
C ALA A 574 -23.02 7.51 -39.12
#